data_AF-A0A4S2T363-F1
#
_entry.id   AF-A0A4S2T363-F1
#
_cell.length_a   1.000
_cell.length_b   1.000
_cell.length_c   1.000
_cell.angle_alpha   90.00
_cell.angle_beta   90.00
_cell.angle_gamma   90.00
#
_symmetry.space_group_name_H-M   'P 1'
#
loop_
_entity.id
_entity.type
_entity.pdbx_description
1 polymer ?
#
loop_
_entity_poly.entity_id
_entity_poly.type
_entity_poly.pdbx_seq_one_letter_code
_entity_poly.pdbx_strand_id
1 'polypeptide(L)'
;MAAAVLGAVVLSGCGLARPDHALVTFTAEATAGGALPSPQDTSAPAPEPGAPSAPPATAERIVTVTRSGGFAGRTHTLTVASDGAWTRQGARAEPEGGGRLSQAQLGRLLTAVEAADFAHLPRTGKSGGTVFDGFTYTFVRGTTKVVTNDGSVPAALTKVLDALPPFEG
;
A
#
# COMPACT_ATOMS: atom_id res chain seq x y z
N MET A 1 33.74 -30.68 34.56
CA MET A 1 34.25 -29.66 33.62
C MET A 1 33.06 -28.77 33.28
N ALA A 2 33.04 -27.45 33.51
CA ALA A 2 34.04 -26.39 33.22
C ALA A 2 34.19 -26.15 31.71
N ALA A 3 34.09 -24.93 31.16
CA ALA A 3 33.85 -23.61 31.78
C ALA A 3 33.23 -22.58 30.78
N ALA A 4 33.10 -21.31 31.23
CA ALA A 4 33.02 -19.99 30.54
C ALA A 4 32.54 -19.89 29.05
N VAL A 5 31.66 -18.97 28.62
CA VAL A 5 31.53 -17.49 28.82
C VAL A 5 32.53 -16.67 27.98
N LEU A 6 32.11 -15.44 27.59
CA LEU A 6 32.75 -14.44 26.70
C LEU A 6 32.63 -14.72 25.17
N GLY A 7 32.58 -13.70 24.28
CA GLY A 7 32.42 -12.25 24.49
C GLY A 7 33.18 -11.36 23.47
N ALA A 8 32.66 -10.15 23.20
CA ALA A 8 33.25 -9.07 22.37
C ALA A 8 33.31 -9.35 20.82
N VAL A 9 33.22 -8.42 19.84
CA VAL A 9 33.18 -6.92 19.76
C VAL A 9 34.56 -6.25 19.93
N VAL A 10 35.00 -5.19 19.23
CA VAL A 10 34.36 -4.25 18.27
C VAL A 10 34.72 -4.58 16.79
N LEU A 11 35.30 -3.79 15.85
CA LEU A 11 35.85 -2.41 15.73
C LEU A 11 35.76 -1.92 14.24
N SER A 12 36.40 -0.80 13.89
CA SER A 12 36.27 -0.02 12.64
C SER A 12 37.11 -0.50 11.43
N GLY A 13 36.79 0.03 10.24
CA GLY A 13 37.65 -0.02 9.04
C GLY A 13 37.53 1.23 8.15
N CYS A 14 38.31 2.28 8.45
CA CYS A 14 38.43 3.45 7.56
C CYS A 14 39.56 3.24 6.55
N GLY A 15 39.23 3.24 5.25
CA GLY A 15 40.21 3.21 4.15
C GLY A 15 40.50 4.62 3.63
N LEU A 16 41.70 5.14 3.88
CA LEU A 16 42.16 6.44 3.35
C LEU A 16 42.68 6.30 1.91
N ALA A 17 42.54 7.38 1.13
CA ALA A 17 43.02 7.45 -0.25
C ALA A 17 44.55 7.53 -0.35
N ARG A 18 45.09 7.16 -1.52
CA ARG A 18 46.44 7.55 -1.94
C ARG A 18 46.53 7.71 -3.47
N PRO A 19 46.89 8.89 -3.98
CA PRO A 19 47.24 9.09 -5.39
C PRO A 19 48.77 9.02 -5.61
N ASP A 20 49.19 8.39 -6.69
CA ASP A 20 50.54 8.52 -7.27
C ASP A 20 50.35 8.60 -8.81
N HIS A 21 50.38 9.80 -9.38
CA HIS A 21 51.59 10.48 -9.89
C HIS A 21 52.20 9.84 -11.15
N ALA A 22 51.55 10.10 -12.30
CA ALA A 22 52.23 10.08 -13.60
C ALA A 22 52.69 11.51 -13.93
N LEU A 23 54.00 11.73 -14.01
CA LEU A 23 54.60 13.03 -14.36
C LEU A 23 54.69 13.21 -15.88
N VAL A 24 54.17 14.31 -16.40
CA VAL A 24 54.62 14.88 -17.69
C VAL A 24 54.69 16.41 -17.56
N THR A 25 55.86 16.98 -17.81
CA THR A 25 56.10 18.42 -17.82
C THR A 25 56.02 18.95 -19.24
N PHE A 26 55.28 20.02 -19.50
CA PHE A 26 55.52 20.90 -20.64
C PHE A 26 55.19 22.36 -20.32
N THR A 27 55.97 23.28 -20.89
CA THR A 27 55.93 24.72 -20.61
C THR A 27 55.79 25.49 -21.92
N ALA A 28 54.76 26.32 -22.07
CA ALA A 28 54.67 27.37 -23.08
C ALA A 28 53.55 28.37 -22.73
N GLU A 29 53.71 29.62 -23.17
CA GLU A 29 52.71 30.70 -23.05
C GLU A 29 51.86 30.83 -24.33
N ALA A 30 50.63 31.34 -24.21
CA ALA A 30 50.10 32.48 -25.00
C ALA A 30 48.55 32.52 -25.13
N THR A 31 47.98 33.70 -24.84
CA THR A 31 46.86 34.36 -25.56
C THR A 31 45.58 33.59 -25.94
N ALA A 32 44.56 33.78 -25.09
CA ALA A 32 43.15 34.10 -25.39
C ALA A 32 42.33 33.30 -26.44
N GLY A 33 41.20 32.74 -25.98
CA GLY A 33 39.98 32.59 -26.80
C GLY A 33 39.18 31.31 -26.57
N GLY A 34 37.84 31.43 -26.55
CA GLY A 34 36.91 30.30 -26.64
C GLY A 34 36.32 29.83 -25.30
N ALA A 35 35.02 29.50 -25.33
CA ALA A 35 34.30 28.84 -24.24
C ALA A 35 33.46 27.70 -24.82
N LEU A 36 33.19 26.66 -24.01
CA LEU A 36 31.98 25.80 -23.97
C LEU A 36 32.21 24.68 -22.91
N PRO A 37 31.14 24.03 -22.37
CA PRO A 37 31.24 23.18 -21.18
C PRO A 37 31.59 21.71 -21.45
N SER A 38 31.94 21.00 -20.39
CA SER A 38 32.37 19.59 -20.38
C SER A 38 31.28 18.59 -20.81
N PRO A 39 31.63 17.48 -21.48
CA PRO A 39 30.82 16.28 -21.45
C PRO A 39 30.84 15.67 -20.03
N GLN A 40 29.73 15.04 -19.63
CA GLN A 40 29.67 14.22 -18.41
C GLN A 40 29.27 12.79 -18.79
N ASP A 41 30.20 11.85 -18.60
CA ASP A 41 29.95 10.43 -18.80
C ASP A 41 29.04 9.88 -17.71
N THR A 42 27.73 9.88 -17.98
CA THR A 42 26.72 9.32 -17.08
C THR A 42 26.72 7.79 -17.18
N SER A 43 27.53 7.15 -16.34
CA SER A 43 27.48 5.70 -16.12
C SER A 43 26.11 5.26 -15.60
N ALA A 44 25.36 4.52 -16.42
CA ALA A 44 24.06 3.97 -16.03
C ALA A 44 24.24 2.74 -15.11
N PRO A 45 23.62 2.70 -13.92
CA PRO A 45 23.63 1.52 -13.06
C PRO A 45 22.71 0.41 -13.60
N ALA A 46 23.10 -0.84 -13.37
CA ALA A 46 22.33 -2.02 -13.77
C ALA A 46 21.12 -2.28 -12.83
N PRO A 47 20.06 -2.98 -13.30
CA PRO A 47 18.89 -3.27 -12.47
C PRO A 47 19.17 -4.36 -11.42
N GLU A 48 18.96 -4.03 -10.14
CA GLU A 48 18.98 -5.01 -9.04
C GLU A 48 17.68 -5.84 -8.98
N PRO A 49 17.74 -7.15 -8.63
CA PRO A 49 16.54 -7.97 -8.48
C PRO A 49 15.85 -7.77 -7.12
N GLY A 50 14.52 -7.69 -7.12
CA GLY A 50 13.73 -8.19 -5.98
C GLY A 50 13.34 -7.20 -4.87
N ALA A 51 13.16 -5.91 -5.15
CA ALA A 51 12.37 -5.07 -4.26
C ALA A 51 10.93 -5.60 -4.16
N PRO A 52 10.32 -5.72 -2.95
CA PRO A 52 8.92 -6.11 -2.83
C PRO A 52 8.04 -5.02 -3.45
N SER A 53 7.14 -5.41 -4.35
CA SER A 53 6.26 -4.47 -5.06
C SER A 53 5.51 -3.57 -4.08
N ALA A 54 5.79 -2.27 -4.12
CA ALA A 54 5.00 -1.28 -3.40
C ALA A 54 3.51 -1.43 -3.77
N PRO A 55 2.57 -1.22 -2.84
CA PRO A 55 1.14 -1.29 -3.15
C PRO A 55 0.83 -0.32 -4.31
N PRO A 56 0.07 -0.74 -5.34
CA PRO A 56 -0.04 -0.01 -6.59
C PRO A 56 -0.51 1.42 -6.36
N ALA A 57 0.28 2.38 -6.85
CA ALA A 57 0.13 3.80 -6.56
C ALA A 57 -1.23 4.33 -7.08
N THR A 58 -2.14 4.55 -6.13
CA THR A 58 -3.37 5.34 -6.24
C THR A 58 -4.12 5.22 -7.57
N ALA A 59 -4.40 3.99 -8.02
CA ALA A 59 -5.62 3.75 -8.80
C ALA A 59 -6.80 4.20 -7.93
N GLU A 60 -7.52 5.24 -8.37
CA GLU A 60 -8.38 6.04 -7.49
C GLU A 60 -9.44 5.16 -6.81
N ARG A 61 -9.52 5.21 -5.48
CA ARG A 61 -10.21 4.15 -4.73
C ARG A 61 -11.68 4.50 -4.50
N ILE A 62 -12.57 3.66 -5.04
CA ILE A 62 -14.01 3.75 -4.79
C ILE A 62 -14.28 3.52 -3.30
N VAL A 63 -13.78 2.39 -2.78
CA VAL A 63 -14.01 1.96 -1.40
C VAL A 63 -12.96 0.95 -0.94
N THR A 64 -12.62 1.00 0.35
CA THR A 64 -12.06 -0.14 1.10
C THR A 64 -13.10 -0.58 2.13
N VAL A 65 -13.35 -1.88 2.28
CA VAL A 65 -14.23 -2.44 3.31
C VAL A 65 -13.52 -3.56 4.05
N THR A 66 -13.35 -3.39 5.36
CA THR A 66 -12.86 -4.44 6.26
C THR A 66 -14.05 -5.09 6.97
N ARG A 67 -14.18 -6.40 6.87
CA ARG A 67 -15.10 -7.23 7.66
C ARG A 67 -14.31 -8.00 8.71
N SER A 68 -14.68 -7.90 9.98
CA SER A 68 -14.10 -8.68 11.08
C SER A 68 -15.17 -9.33 11.96
N GLY A 69 -14.89 -10.49 12.54
CA GLY A 69 -15.80 -11.20 13.46
C GLY A 69 -16.20 -12.59 12.96
N GLY A 70 -17.44 -12.98 13.25
CA GLY A 70 -17.88 -14.37 13.15
C GLY A 70 -17.27 -15.26 14.24
N PHE A 71 -17.82 -16.47 14.41
CA PHE A 71 -17.39 -17.46 15.41
C PHE A 71 -15.87 -17.74 15.42
N ALA A 72 -15.22 -17.68 14.25
CA ALA A 72 -13.78 -17.92 14.10
C ALA A 72 -12.90 -16.64 14.16
N GLY A 73 -13.48 -15.47 14.43
CA GLY A 73 -12.74 -14.20 14.57
C GLY A 73 -11.98 -13.75 13.31
N ARG A 74 -12.43 -14.16 12.12
CA ARG A 74 -11.73 -13.84 10.86
C ARG A 74 -11.78 -12.33 10.58
N THR A 75 -10.77 -11.82 9.89
CA THR A 75 -10.74 -10.43 9.41
C THR A 75 -10.24 -10.40 7.96
N HIS A 76 -11.03 -9.80 7.09
CA HIS A 76 -10.77 -9.68 5.65
C HIS A 76 -10.99 -8.23 5.21
N THR A 77 -10.10 -7.69 4.40
CA THR A 77 -10.18 -6.36 3.81
C THR A 77 -10.29 -6.45 2.30
N LEU A 78 -11.42 -6.00 1.76
CA LEU A 78 -11.61 -5.78 0.32
C LEU A 78 -11.26 -4.35 -0.05
N THR A 79 -10.67 -4.18 -1.22
CA THR A 79 -10.30 -2.89 -1.80
C THR A 79 -10.71 -2.87 -3.26
N VAL A 80 -11.40 -1.81 -3.71
CA VAL A 80 -11.85 -1.67 -5.11
C VAL A 80 -11.47 -0.29 -5.67
N ALA A 81 -10.78 -0.30 -6.81
CA ALA A 81 -10.38 0.88 -7.57
C ALA A 81 -11.43 1.30 -8.61
N SER A 82 -11.35 2.54 -9.09
CA SER A 82 -12.27 3.20 -10.03
C SER A 82 -12.36 2.51 -11.39
N ASP A 83 -11.31 1.82 -11.79
CA ASP A 83 -11.25 1.02 -13.01
C ASP A 83 -12.00 -0.33 -12.88
N GLY A 84 -12.33 -0.75 -11.66
CA GLY A 84 -12.93 -2.03 -11.30
C GLY A 84 -11.95 -3.13 -10.90
N ALA A 85 -10.64 -2.86 -10.81
CA ALA A 85 -9.70 -3.78 -10.18
C ALA A 85 -9.97 -3.89 -8.67
N TRP A 86 -9.86 -5.10 -8.12
CA TRP A 86 -10.05 -5.34 -6.70
C TRP A 86 -9.03 -6.31 -6.11
N THR A 87 -8.75 -6.14 -4.83
CA THR A 87 -7.89 -7.02 -4.03
C THR A 87 -8.58 -7.42 -2.73
N ARG A 88 -8.22 -8.60 -2.22
CA ARG A 88 -8.58 -9.11 -0.90
C ARG A 88 -7.32 -9.36 -0.08
N GLN A 89 -7.35 -8.93 1.17
CA GLN A 89 -6.25 -9.10 2.11
C GLN A 89 -6.74 -9.60 3.47
N GLY A 90 -5.93 -10.39 4.15
CA GLY A 90 -6.25 -10.98 5.46
C GLY A 90 -6.04 -10.03 6.63
N ALA A 91 -6.05 -10.60 7.83
CA ALA A 91 -5.97 -9.88 9.11
C ALA A 91 -4.65 -9.13 9.34
N ARG A 92 -3.57 -9.50 8.64
CA ARG A 92 -2.23 -8.86 8.66
C ARG A 92 -1.88 -8.23 7.32
N ALA A 93 -2.90 -7.97 6.49
CA ALA A 93 -2.78 -7.45 5.13
C ALA A 93 -2.07 -8.41 4.13
N GLU A 94 -1.97 -9.71 4.45
CA GLU A 94 -1.47 -10.73 3.52
C GLU A 94 -2.42 -10.87 2.30
N PRO A 95 -1.90 -11.09 1.07
CA PRO A 95 -2.74 -11.17 -0.12
C PRO A 95 -3.47 -12.52 -0.24
N GLU A 96 -4.80 -12.48 -0.34
CA GLU A 96 -5.68 -13.67 -0.34
C GLU A 96 -6.53 -13.77 -1.61
N GLY A 97 -6.32 -12.88 -2.57
CA GLY A 97 -7.02 -12.86 -3.85
C GLY A 97 -7.13 -11.48 -4.46
N GLY A 98 -7.62 -11.44 -5.69
CA GLY A 98 -7.87 -10.23 -6.44
C GLY A 98 -8.47 -10.57 -7.80
N GLY A 99 -8.84 -9.53 -8.54
CA GLY A 99 -9.41 -9.69 -9.86
C GLY A 99 -9.96 -8.38 -10.39
N ARG A 100 -10.97 -8.50 -11.26
CA ARG A 100 -11.65 -7.34 -11.85
C ARG A 100 -13.16 -7.54 -11.81
N LEU A 101 -13.90 -6.49 -11.51
CA LEU A 101 -15.35 -6.45 -11.69
C LEU A 101 -15.68 -6.34 -13.18
N SER A 102 -16.77 -6.99 -13.60
CA SER A 102 -17.39 -6.66 -14.90
C SER A 102 -17.93 -5.23 -14.89
N GLN A 103 -18.03 -4.59 -16.06
CA GLN A 103 -18.58 -3.23 -16.19
C GLN A 103 -19.97 -3.10 -15.53
N ALA A 104 -20.82 -4.15 -15.62
CA ALA A 104 -22.12 -4.17 -14.99
C ALA A 104 -22.08 -4.28 -13.45
N GLN A 105 -21.06 -4.94 -12.87
CA GLN A 105 -20.84 -4.94 -11.41
C GLN A 105 -20.25 -3.61 -10.94
N LEU A 106 -19.26 -3.08 -11.66
CA LEU A 106 -18.63 -1.79 -11.37
C LEU A 106 -19.66 -0.66 -11.37
N GLY A 107 -20.55 -0.61 -12.37
CA GLY A 107 -21.66 0.34 -12.43
C GLY A 107 -22.58 0.25 -11.21
N ARG A 108 -22.99 -0.98 -10.81
CA ARG A 108 -23.81 -1.17 -9.61
C ARG A 108 -23.10 -0.73 -8.33
N LEU A 109 -21.81 -1.01 -8.19
CA LEU A 109 -21.01 -0.59 -7.04
C LEU A 109 -20.90 0.93 -6.97
N LEU A 110 -20.62 1.61 -8.09
CA LEU A 110 -20.57 3.07 -8.16
C LEU A 110 -21.92 3.69 -7.80
N THR A 111 -23.03 3.21 -8.38
CA THR A 111 -24.37 3.68 -8.03
C THR A 111 -24.70 3.45 -6.55
N ALA A 112 -24.34 2.30 -5.98
CA ALA A 112 -24.56 2.01 -4.56
C ALA A 112 -23.69 2.89 -3.64
N VAL A 113 -22.45 3.21 -4.05
CA VAL A 113 -21.52 4.04 -3.27
C VAL A 113 -21.89 5.52 -3.29
N GLU A 114 -22.45 6.04 -4.38
CA GLU A 114 -23.04 7.39 -4.39
C GLU A 114 -24.37 7.43 -3.63
N ALA A 115 -25.27 6.46 -3.86
CA ALA A 115 -26.55 6.39 -3.15
C ALA A 115 -26.41 6.10 -1.64
N ALA A 116 -25.24 5.64 -1.18
CA ALA A 116 -24.91 5.49 0.23
C ALA A 116 -24.49 6.80 0.91
N ASP A 117 -24.14 7.85 0.15
CA ASP A 117 -23.80 9.20 0.64
C ASP A 117 -23.00 9.19 1.95
N PHE A 118 -21.79 8.64 1.87
CA PHE A 118 -20.89 8.46 3.00
C PHE A 118 -20.66 9.72 3.84
N ALA A 119 -20.75 10.92 3.24
CA ALA A 119 -20.56 12.20 3.92
C ALA A 119 -21.67 12.49 4.94
N HIS A 120 -22.90 12.02 4.68
CA HIS A 120 -24.07 12.21 5.56
C HIS A 120 -24.37 11.00 6.45
N LEU A 121 -23.70 9.86 6.25
CA LEU A 121 -23.81 8.71 7.15
C LEU A 121 -23.18 8.96 8.53
N PRO A 122 -23.75 8.41 9.62
CA PRO A 122 -23.12 8.45 10.93
C PRO A 122 -21.85 7.60 10.92
N ARG A 123 -20.70 8.19 11.29
CA ARG A 123 -19.36 7.55 11.28
C ARG A 123 -19.28 6.27 12.13
N THR A 124 -20.15 6.15 13.13
CA THR A 124 -20.45 4.90 13.82
C THR A 124 -21.93 4.64 13.65
N GLY A 125 -22.30 3.45 13.14
CA GLY A 125 -23.67 2.99 13.08
C GLY A 125 -24.31 3.01 14.46
N LYS A 126 -25.64 3.19 14.51
CA LYS A 126 -26.39 3.04 15.75
C LYS A 126 -26.14 1.63 16.29
N SER A 127 -25.84 1.48 17.58
CA SER A 127 -25.81 0.17 18.19
C SER A 127 -27.24 -0.37 18.27
N GLY A 128 -27.58 -1.30 17.37
CA GLY A 128 -28.56 -2.32 17.67
C GLY A 128 -28.08 -3.21 18.83
N GLY A 129 -28.88 -4.21 19.19
CA GLY A 129 -28.50 -5.17 20.22
C GLY A 129 -27.24 -5.97 19.83
N THR A 130 -26.53 -6.48 20.84
CA THR A 130 -25.33 -7.31 20.66
C THR A 130 -25.64 -8.52 19.78
N VAL A 131 -25.05 -8.55 18.58
CA VAL A 131 -25.07 -9.74 17.71
C VAL A 131 -23.94 -10.66 18.12
N PHE A 132 -24.27 -11.71 18.87
CA PHE A 132 -23.34 -12.81 19.15
C PHE A 132 -22.91 -13.47 17.83
N ASP A 133 -21.62 -13.77 17.70
CA ASP A 133 -20.97 -14.22 16.45
C ASP A 133 -21.21 -13.33 15.22
N GLY A 134 -21.57 -12.06 15.43
CA GLY A 134 -21.79 -11.09 14.35
C GLY A 134 -20.51 -10.61 13.67
N PHE A 135 -20.68 -9.89 12.56
CA PHE A 135 -19.61 -9.19 11.87
C PHE A 135 -19.65 -7.67 12.15
N THR A 136 -18.46 -7.09 12.31
CA THR A 136 -18.19 -5.65 12.25
C THR A 136 -17.71 -5.32 10.83
N TYR A 137 -18.25 -4.26 10.24
CA TYR A 137 -17.89 -3.76 8.92
C TYR A 137 -17.36 -2.32 9.05
N THR A 138 -16.15 -2.08 8.56
CA THR A 138 -15.55 -0.75 8.44
C THR A 138 -15.42 -0.38 6.98
N PHE A 139 -16.20 0.60 6.52
CA PHE A 139 -16.15 1.16 5.18
C PHE A 139 -15.30 2.44 5.19
N VAL A 140 -14.47 2.62 4.16
CA VAL A 140 -13.63 3.82 3.96
C VAL A 140 -13.77 4.31 2.52
N ARG A 141 -14.18 5.57 2.35
CA ARG A 141 -14.21 6.31 1.08
C ARG A 141 -13.49 7.65 1.27
N GLY A 142 -12.35 7.83 0.62
CA GLY A 142 -11.49 9.00 0.83
C GLY A 142 -11.10 9.17 2.30
N THR A 143 -11.39 10.35 2.87
CA THR A 143 -11.18 10.64 4.30
C THR A 143 -12.32 10.15 5.22
N THR A 144 -13.43 9.67 4.66
CA THR A 144 -14.62 9.28 5.42
C THR A 144 -14.58 7.81 5.79
N LYS A 145 -14.78 7.52 7.07
CA LYS A 145 -14.88 6.17 7.64
C LYS A 145 -16.24 5.97 8.32
N VAL A 146 -16.91 4.87 8.01
CA VAL A 146 -18.15 4.44 8.65
C VAL A 146 -17.98 3.02 9.19
N VAL A 147 -18.19 2.82 10.49
CA VAL A 147 -18.14 1.51 11.15
C VAL A 147 -19.56 1.09 11.53
N THR A 148 -19.96 -0.15 11.24
CA THR A 148 -21.28 -0.68 11.64
C THR A 148 -21.21 -2.19 11.91
N ASN A 149 -22.20 -2.70 12.64
CA ASN A 149 -22.33 -4.12 12.98
C ASN A 149 -23.46 -4.76 12.16
N ASP A 150 -23.40 -6.08 11.95
CA ASP A 150 -24.32 -6.84 11.09
C ASP A 150 -25.81 -6.54 11.35
N GLY A 151 -26.25 -6.62 12.61
CA GLY A 151 -27.61 -6.27 13.05
C GLY A 151 -27.93 -4.76 13.08
N SER A 152 -27.17 -3.93 12.38
CA SER A 152 -27.29 -2.46 12.36
C SER A 152 -26.81 -1.81 11.06
N VAL A 153 -26.52 -2.58 10.00
CA VAL A 153 -26.07 -2.05 8.71
C VAL A 153 -27.16 -1.14 8.11
N PRO A 154 -26.89 0.16 7.83
CA PRO A 154 -27.81 1.01 7.10
C PRO A 154 -28.10 0.43 5.71
N ALA A 155 -29.37 0.43 5.28
CA ALA A 155 -29.80 -0.24 4.05
C ALA A 155 -29.00 0.16 2.78
N ALA A 156 -28.48 1.39 2.72
CA ALA A 156 -27.63 1.83 1.61
C ALA A 156 -26.22 1.20 1.65
N LEU A 157 -25.64 0.98 2.84
CA LEU A 157 -24.40 0.19 2.98
C LEU A 157 -24.63 -1.30 2.70
N THR A 158 -25.83 -1.83 2.95
CA THR A 158 -26.21 -3.19 2.50
C THR A 158 -26.15 -3.30 0.97
N LYS A 159 -26.51 -2.24 0.23
CA LYS A 159 -26.37 -2.20 -1.24
C LYS A 159 -24.92 -2.09 -1.72
N VAL A 160 -24.04 -1.47 -0.93
CA VAL A 160 -22.59 -1.52 -1.20
C VAL A 160 -22.05 -2.94 -1.00
N LEU A 161 -22.45 -3.64 0.07
CA LEU A 161 -22.04 -5.03 0.33
C LEU A 161 -22.51 -6.00 -0.77
N ASP A 162 -23.75 -5.87 -1.24
CA ASP A 162 -24.34 -6.65 -2.33
C ASP A 162 -23.61 -6.47 -3.70
N ALA A 163 -22.97 -5.32 -3.90
CA ALA A 163 -22.24 -4.99 -5.13
C ALA A 163 -20.74 -5.33 -5.08
N LEU A 164 -20.21 -5.79 -3.95
CA LEU A 164 -18.80 -6.15 -3.76
C LEU A 164 -18.48 -7.60 -4.19
N PRO A 165 -17.21 -7.92 -4.49
CA PRO A 165 -16.75 -9.32 -4.59
C PRO A 165 -16.81 -10.00 -3.20
N PRO A 166 -16.79 -11.34 -3.13
CA PRO A 166 -16.90 -12.05 -1.85
C PRO A 166 -15.66 -11.88 -0.96
N PHE A 167 -15.92 -11.71 0.34
CA PHE A 167 -14.90 -11.57 1.39
C PHE A 167 -14.11 -12.86 1.69
N GLU A 168 -14.61 -14.02 1.27
CA GLU A 168 -13.90 -15.32 1.33
C GLU A 168 -13.81 -15.87 -0.12
N GLY A 169 -13.10 -16.99 -0.32
CA GLY A 169 -13.01 -17.70 -1.60
C GLY A 169 -13.23 -19.20 -1.43
#